data_AF-A0A9E6V5X2-F1
#
_entry.id   AF-A0A9E6V5X2-F1
#
_cell.length_a   1.000
_cell.length_b   1.000
_cell.length_c   1.000
_cell.angle_alpha   90.00
_cell.angle_beta   90.00
_cell.angle_gamma   90.00
#
_symmetry.space_group_name_H-M   'P 1'
#
loop_
_entity.id
_entity.type
_entity.pdbx_description
1 polymer ?
#
loop_
_entity_poly.entity_id
_entity_poly.type
_entity_poly.pdbx_seq_one_letter_code
_entity_poly.pdbx_strand_id
1 'polypeptide(L)'
;VDVCLGRIMEAMKQVGGVLLVTADHGNVEMMQDSQGNPHTQHTIYPVPFVAFGAGAVQIRTEGTLADIAPTILELMGLPKASEMTGVSLMHPTGVYVAAHDMRLHYAI
;
A
#
# COMPACT_ATOMS: atom_id res chain seq x y z
N VAL A 1 -12.54 6.94 -9.38
CA VAL A 1 -11.56 5.95 -8.87
C VAL A 1 -12.12 5.21 -7.67
N ASP A 2 -12.54 5.93 -6.63
CA ASP A 2 -13.12 5.36 -5.39
C ASP A 2 -14.16 4.24 -5.61
N VAL A 3 -15.23 4.52 -6.37
CA VAL A 3 -16.27 3.51 -6.70
C VAL A 3 -15.71 2.25 -7.36
N CYS A 4 -14.69 2.39 -8.22
CA CYS A 4 -14.05 1.23 -8.87
C CYS A 4 -13.19 0.44 -7.87
N LEU A 5 -12.47 1.14 -6.98
CA LEU A 5 -11.70 0.50 -5.92
C LEU A 5 -12.62 -0.32 -4.99
N GLY A 6 -13.79 0.21 -4.62
CA GLY A 6 -14.77 -0.53 -3.84
C GLY A 6 -15.24 -1.84 -4.50
N ARG A 7 -15.41 -1.85 -5.83
CA ARG A 7 -15.74 -3.07 -6.59
C ARG A 7 -14.60 -4.09 -6.56
N ILE A 8 -13.35 -3.65 -6.64
CA ILE A 8 -12.17 -4.52 -6.55
C ILE A 8 -12.04 -5.09 -5.14
N MET A 9 -12.23 -4.27 -4.11
CA MET A 9 -12.19 -4.71 -2.71
C MET A 9 -13.22 -5.81 -2.44
N GLU A 10 -14.44 -5.67 -2.94
CA GLU A 10 -15.48 -6.70 -2.78
C GLU A 10 -15.10 -8.01 -3.50
N ALA A 11 -14.57 -7.93 -4.72
CA ALA A 11 -14.10 -9.11 -5.44
C ALA A 11 -12.94 -9.81 -4.71
N MET A 12 -11.98 -9.05 -4.17
CA MET A 12 -10.85 -9.59 -3.42
C MET A 12 -11.29 -10.26 -2.11
N LYS A 13 -12.29 -9.70 -1.44
CA LYS A 13 -12.89 -10.29 -0.24
C LYS A 13 -13.52 -11.66 -0.52
N GLN A 14 -14.19 -11.83 -1.66
CA GLN A 14 -14.84 -13.11 -2.02
C GLN A 14 -13.85 -14.26 -2.24
N VAL A 15 -12.63 -13.95 -2.69
CA VAL A 15 -11.58 -14.95 -2.91
C VAL A 15 -10.61 -15.09 -1.72
N GLY A 16 -10.84 -14.34 -0.64
CA GLY A 16 -9.93 -14.30 0.51
C GLY A 16 -8.53 -13.78 0.16
N GLY A 17 -8.43 -12.93 -0.87
CA GLY A 17 -7.17 -12.39 -1.34
C GLY A 17 -6.74 -11.12 -0.60
N VAL A 18 -5.46 -10.75 -0.78
CA VAL A 18 -4.90 -9.51 -0.26
C VAL A 18 -4.91 -8.44 -1.35
N LEU A 19 -5.36 -7.23 -1.01
CA LEU A 19 -5.28 -6.06 -1.87
C LEU A 19 -4.31 -5.04 -1.26
N LEU A 20 -3.30 -4.64 -2.04
CA LEU A 20 -2.45 -3.50 -1.73
C LEU A 20 -2.89 -2.30 -2.58
N VAL A 21 -3.14 -1.16 -1.95
CA VAL A 21 -3.54 0.08 -2.62
C VAL A 21 -2.48 1.14 -2.37
N THR A 22 -1.98 1.74 -3.44
CA THR A 22 -0.97 2.79 -3.39
C THR A 22 -1.02 3.67 -4.65
N ALA A 23 -0.10 4.64 -4.76
CA ALA A 23 0.11 5.46 -5.94
C ALA A 23 1.61 5.52 -6.29
N ASP A 24 1.93 5.94 -7.51
CA ASP A 24 3.29 6.15 -7.99
C ASP A 24 3.81 7.55 -7.65
N HIS A 25 2.92 8.54 -7.57
CA HIS A 25 3.23 9.89 -7.12
C HIS A 25 1.96 10.65 -6.68
N GLY A 26 2.14 11.86 -6.13
CA GLY A 26 1.07 12.81 -5.88
C GLY A 26 0.72 13.67 -7.10
N ASN A 27 -0.49 14.22 -7.11
CA ASN A 27 -0.96 15.23 -8.07
C ASN A 27 -2.23 15.92 -7.53
N VAL A 28 -3.32 15.15 -7.42
CA VAL A 28 -4.68 15.68 -7.20
C VAL A 28 -4.87 16.36 -5.84
N GLU A 29 -4.00 16.09 -4.88
CA GLU A 29 -3.97 16.74 -3.57
C GLU A 29 -3.53 18.21 -3.63
N MET A 30 -2.89 18.64 -4.72
CA MET A 30 -2.56 20.05 -4.97
C MET A 30 -2.99 20.45 -6.39
N MET A 31 -4.20 21.02 -6.49
CA MET A 31 -4.76 21.51 -7.75
C MET A 31 -4.48 23.00 -8.01
N GLN A 32 -4.02 23.73 -6.99
CA GLN A 32 -3.65 25.15 -7.08
C GLN A 32 -2.34 25.40 -6.34
N ASP A 33 -1.51 26.30 -6.87
CA ASP A 33 -0.29 26.73 -6.20
C ASP A 33 -0.57 27.75 -5.08
N SER A 34 0.48 28.19 -4.37
CA SER A 34 0.37 29.18 -3.29
C SER A 34 -0.13 30.55 -3.73
N GLN A 35 -0.18 30.82 -5.04
CA GLN A 35 -0.70 32.05 -5.65
C GLN A 35 -2.11 31.86 -6.24
N GLY A 36 -2.68 30.66 -6.14
CA GLY A 36 -4.01 30.31 -6.64
C GLY A 36 -4.04 29.94 -8.14
N ASN A 37 -2.89 29.87 -8.82
CA ASN A 37 -2.85 29.43 -10.21
C ASN A 37 -3.09 27.92 -10.31
N PRO A 38 -3.66 27.42 -11.42
CA PRO A 38 -3.78 25.98 -11.66
C PRO A 38 -2.42 25.29 -11.56
N HIS A 39 -2.34 24.27 -10.71
CA HIS A 39 -1.16 23.42 -10.57
C HIS A 39 -1.35 22.16 -11.41
N THR A 40 -0.56 22.03 -12.48
CA THR A 40 -0.71 20.94 -13.47
C THR A 40 0.42 19.90 -13.40
N GLN A 41 1.23 19.94 -12.35
CA GLN A 41 2.42 19.10 -12.17
C GLN A 41 2.20 18.07 -11.05
N HIS A 42 3.08 17.08 -10.97
CA HIS A 42 3.12 16.16 -9.84
C HIS A 42 3.57 16.89 -8.57
N THR A 43 3.25 16.34 -7.41
CA THR A 43 3.84 16.77 -6.13
C THR A 43 4.92 15.78 -5.67
N ILE A 44 5.64 16.17 -4.63
CA ILE A 44 6.63 15.34 -3.93
C ILE A 44 6.08 14.78 -2.62
N TYR A 45 4.76 14.86 -2.40
CA TYR A 45 4.15 14.36 -1.18
C TYR A 45 4.16 12.82 -1.12
N PRO A 46 4.19 12.24 0.09
CA PRO A 46 4.09 10.80 0.25
C PRO A 46 2.77 10.28 -0.34
N VAL A 47 2.83 9.04 -0.82
CA VAL A 47 1.67 8.32 -1.37
C VAL A 47 1.13 7.35 -0.32
N PRO A 48 -0.18 7.08 -0.29
CA PRO A 48 -0.74 6.12 0.64
C PRO A 48 -0.20 4.72 0.34
N PHE A 49 -0.02 3.90 1.38
CA PHE A 49 0.14 2.45 1.24
C PHE A 49 -0.83 1.75 2.20
N VAL A 50 -1.79 1.02 1.63
CA VAL A 50 -2.87 0.38 2.38
C VAL A 50 -2.89 -1.11 2.07
N ALA A 51 -2.96 -1.93 3.12
CA ALA A 51 -3.18 -3.36 2.99
C ALA A 51 -4.60 -3.73 3.45
N PHE A 52 -5.33 -4.42 2.59
CA PHE A 52 -6.65 -4.98 2.86
C PHE A 52 -6.61 -6.50 2.72
N GLY A 53 -7.20 -7.22 3.68
CA GLY A 53 -7.23 -8.69 3.68
C GLY A 53 -5.91 -9.36 4.09
N ALA A 54 -4.87 -8.60 4.46
CA ALA A 54 -3.56 -9.12 4.88
C ALA A 54 -3.53 -9.70 6.31
N GLY A 55 -4.65 -9.66 7.04
CA GLY A 55 -4.70 -10.00 8.46
C GLY A 55 -4.10 -8.91 9.36
N ALA A 56 -3.69 -9.29 10.57
CA ALA A 56 -3.02 -8.37 11.50
C ALA A 56 -1.58 -8.16 11.06
N VAL A 57 -1.34 -7.07 10.33
CA VAL A 57 0.00 -6.66 9.89
C VAL A 57 0.33 -5.29 10.46
N GLN A 58 1.57 -5.13 10.89
CA GLN A 58 2.13 -3.82 11.18
C GLN A 58 2.90 -3.36 9.95
N ILE A 59 2.57 -2.19 9.42
CA ILE A 59 3.24 -1.60 8.27
C ILE A 59 4.24 -0.56 8.77
N ARG A 60 5.48 -0.63 8.29
CA ARG A 60 6.52 0.35 8.57
C ARG A 60 6.10 1.73 8.06
N THR A 61 6.29 2.76 8.89
CA THR A 61 5.90 4.14 8.56
C THR A 61 6.84 4.76 7.52
N GLU A 62 8.12 4.40 7.55
CA GLU A 62 9.09 4.83 6.55
C GLU A 62 9.08 3.82 5.39
N GLY A 63 9.02 4.28 4.15
CA GLY A 63 8.99 3.39 2.99
C GLY A 63 9.25 4.11 1.67
N THR A 64 9.60 3.35 0.65
CA THR A 64 9.75 3.83 -0.73
C THR A 64 9.00 2.93 -1.71
N LEU A 65 8.83 3.37 -2.95
CA LEU A 65 8.22 2.54 -3.99
C LEU A 65 9.01 1.24 -4.25
N ALA A 66 10.33 1.23 -4.00
CA ALA A 66 11.16 0.03 -4.13
C ALA A 66 10.81 -1.07 -3.13
N ASP A 67 10.11 -0.72 -2.04
CA ASP A 67 9.72 -1.64 -0.98
C ASP A 67 8.44 -2.41 -1.31
N ILE A 68 7.67 -1.98 -2.33
CA ILE A 68 6.38 -2.58 -2.70
C ILE A 68 6.57 -4.01 -3.23
N ALA A 69 7.47 -4.23 -4.18
CA ALA A 69 7.67 -5.57 -4.75
C ALA A 69 8.17 -6.60 -3.71
N PRO A 70 9.17 -6.30 -2.85
CA PRO A 70 9.52 -7.15 -1.71
C PRO A 70 8.34 -7.46 -0.79
N THR A 71 7.46 -6.49 -0.54
CA THR A 71 6.26 -6.66 0.30
C THR A 71 5.27 -7.66 -0.32
N ILE A 72 5.07 -7.58 -1.64
CA ILE A 72 4.21 -8.53 -2.37
C ILE A 72 4.79 -9.95 -2.26
N LEU A 73 6.11 -10.11 -2.45
CA LEU A 73 6.76 -11.41 -2.34
C LEU A 73 6.61 -12.02 -0.94
N GLU A 74 6.76 -11.21 0.11
CA GLU A 74 6.55 -11.66 1.49
C GLU A 74 5.12 -12.14 1.73
N LEU A 75 4.11 -11.39 1.28
CA LEU A 75 2.70 -11.77 1.38
C LEU A 75 2.38 -13.06 0.61
N MET A 76 3.09 -13.32 -0.49
CA MET A 76 2.96 -14.55 -1.28
C MET A 76 3.78 -15.72 -0.71
N GLY A 77 4.59 -15.51 0.33
CA GLY A 77 5.52 -16.52 0.84
C GLY A 77 6.65 -16.88 -0.14
N LEU A 78 7.00 -15.96 -1.04
CA LEU A 78 8.03 -16.14 -2.06
C LEU A 78 9.36 -15.50 -1.65
N PRO A 79 10.51 -16.08 -2.05
CA PRO A 79 11.81 -15.50 -1.75
C PRO A 79 12.04 -14.19 -2.50
N LYS A 80 12.66 -13.22 -1.84
CA LYS A 80 13.15 -11.97 -2.45
C LYS A 80 14.44 -12.23 -3.22
N ALA A 81 14.53 -11.75 -4.46
CA ALA A 81 15.77 -11.80 -5.25
C ALA A 81 16.87 -10.90 -4.64
N SER A 82 18.14 -11.27 -4.85
CA SER A 82 19.31 -10.52 -4.35
C SER A 82 19.42 -9.10 -4.91
N GLU A 83 18.91 -8.88 -6.12
CA GLU A 83 18.93 -7.62 -6.85
C GLU A 83 17.92 -6.62 -6.30
N MET A 84 16.89 -7.09 -5.58
CA MET A 84 15.90 -6.23 -4.94
C MET A 84 16.49 -5.63 -3.65
N THR A 85 16.96 -4.39 -3.76
CA THR A 85 17.50 -3.62 -2.63
C THR A 85 16.43 -3.11 -1.67
N GLY A 86 15.19 -2.98 -2.15
CA GLY A 86 14.04 -2.65 -1.32
C GLY A 86 13.80 -3.68 -0.21
N VAL A 87 13.16 -3.23 0.86
CA VAL A 87 12.86 -4.03 2.05
C VAL A 87 11.36 -3.98 2.29
N SER A 88 10.76 -5.15 2.50
CA SER A 88 9.33 -5.24 2.76
C SER A 88 8.86 -4.23 3.81
N LEU A 89 7.67 -3.68 3.58
CA LEU A 89 7.01 -2.75 4.47
C LEU A 89 6.32 -3.46 5.64
N MET A 90 6.20 -4.79 5.60
CA MET A 90 5.66 -5.54 6.74
C MET A 90 6.71 -5.59 7.85
N HIS A 91 6.31 -5.25 9.07
CA HIS A 91 7.13 -5.52 10.24
C HIS A 91 7.23 -7.03 10.44
N PRO A 92 8.43 -7.56 10.74
CA PRO A 92 8.59 -8.96 11.12
C PRO A 92 7.99 -9.16 12.52
N THR A 93 6.67 -9.30 12.61
CA THR A 93 6.02 -9.75 13.83
C THR A 93 6.04 -11.27 13.81
N GLY A 94 6.85 -11.87 14.69
CA GLY A 94 6.87 -13.32 14.97
C GLY A 94 5.59 -13.86 15.61
N VAL A 95 4.42 -13.33 15.23
CA VAL A 95 3.10 -13.74 15.72
C VAL A 95 2.16 -13.77 14.52
N TYR A 96 1.93 -14.96 13.98
CA TYR A 96 0.75 -15.22 13.18
C TYR A 96 -0.47 -15.07 14.09
N VAL A 97 -1.14 -13.92 14.08
CA VAL A 97 -2.45 -13.79 14.70
C VAL A 97 -3.46 -14.38 13.71
N ALA A 98 -4.18 -15.40 14.16
CA ALA A 98 -5.15 -16.12 13.37
C ALA A 98 -6.04 -15.19 12.54
N ALA A 99 -6.14 -15.48 11.25
CA ALA A 99 -7.02 -14.81 10.32
C ALA A 99 -8.44 -14.82 10.87
N HIS A 100 -8.97 -13.69 11.32
CA HIS A 100 -10.42 -13.39 11.44
C HIS A 100 -10.73 -11.89 11.62
N ASP A 101 -9.75 -10.98 11.53
CA ASP A 101 -10.02 -9.54 11.64
C ASP A 101 -9.76 -8.80 10.32
N MET A 102 -10.84 -8.27 9.74
CA MET A 102 -10.91 -7.70 8.40
C MET A 102 -10.77 -6.18 8.47
N ARG A 103 -9.63 -5.69 8.97
CA ARG A 103 -9.37 -4.25 9.18
C ARG A 103 -8.41 -3.67 8.14
N LEU A 104 -8.64 -2.41 7.81
CA LEU A 104 -7.72 -1.59 7.03
C LEU A 104 -6.54 -1.18 7.91
N HIS A 105 -5.32 -1.37 7.41
CA HIS A 105 -4.10 -0.88 8.05
C HIS A 105 -3.44 0.17 7.14
N TYR A 106 -3.05 1.30 7.71
CA TYR A 106 -2.62 2.49 6.97
C TYR A 106 -1.22 2.93 7.41
N ALA A 107 -0.35 3.19 6.44
CA ALA A 107 0.88 3.95 6.63
C ALA A 107 0.80 5.24 5.79
N ILE A 108 1.16 6.37 6.40
CA ILE A 108 1.33 7.70 5.78
C ILE A 108 2.80 8.03 5.75
#